data_AF-A0A939HTT6-F1
#
_entry.id   AF-A0A939HTT6-F1
#
_cell.length_a   1.000
_cell.length_b   1.000
_cell.length_c   1.000
_cell.angle_alpha   90.00
_cell.angle_beta   90.00
_cell.angle_gamma   90.00
#
_symmetry.space_group_name_H-M   'P 1'
#
loop_
_entity.id
_entity.type
_entity.pdbx_description
1 polymer ?
#
loop_
_entity_poly.entity_id
_entity_poly.type
_entity_poly.pdbx_seq_one_letter_code
_entity_poly.pdbx_strand_id
1 'polypeptide(L)'
;MEAYYRQLDSEDETNLTYNVVIETENEGMVRATVWGLPNCQAEGGTRSEALAKVRELLTARLSKAEIVQMEIELPKPEHPWMKFAGMYADNPVFPEVLEHIEADRRELDGEMEAYYRTMDAPGG
;
A
#
# COMPACT_ATOMS: atom_id res chain seq x y z
N MET A 1 -55.45 -11.86 -0.26
CA MET A 1 -55.04 -10.80 0.70
C MET A 1 -53.99 -11.28 1.71
N GLU A 2 -53.75 -12.60 1.85
CA GLU A 2 -52.70 -13.15 2.74
C GLU A 2 -51.31 -13.32 2.08
N ALA A 3 -51.19 -13.17 0.76
CA ALA A 3 -49.92 -13.30 0.05
C ALA A 3 -49.05 -12.01 0.05
N TYR A 4 -49.55 -10.91 0.62
CA TYR A 4 -48.85 -9.62 0.62
C TYR A 4 -48.00 -9.36 1.87
N TYR A 5 -48.11 -10.21 2.91
CA TYR A 5 -47.38 -10.02 4.18
C TYR A 5 -46.08 -10.82 4.29
N ARG A 6 -45.74 -11.69 3.33
CA ARG A 6 -44.50 -12.49 3.39
C ARG A 6 -43.27 -11.74 2.88
N GLN A 7 -43.38 -10.44 2.62
CA GLN A 7 -42.37 -9.65 1.90
C GLN A 7 -41.96 -8.37 2.63
N LEU A 8 -42.03 -8.38 3.97
CA LEU A 8 -41.67 -7.24 4.83
C LEU A 8 -40.82 -7.65 6.06
N ASP A 9 -40.02 -8.71 5.96
CA ASP A 9 -39.07 -9.12 7.02
C ASP A 9 -37.65 -9.33 6.44
N SER A 10 -37.15 -8.46 5.55
CA SER A 10 -35.76 -8.54 5.11
C SER A 10 -35.05 -7.21 4.91
N GLU A 11 -35.51 -6.13 5.56
CA GLU A 11 -34.85 -4.82 5.49
C GLU A 11 -33.88 -4.55 6.68
N ASP A 12 -33.81 -5.45 7.68
CA ASP A 12 -32.95 -5.29 8.87
C ASP A 12 -31.63 -6.10 8.82
N GLU A 13 -31.36 -6.86 7.76
CA GLU A 13 -30.10 -7.62 7.62
C GLU A 13 -29.06 -6.85 6.80
N THR A 14 -28.23 -6.07 7.47
CA THR A 14 -27.02 -5.51 6.84
C THR A 14 -25.97 -6.60 6.66
N ASN A 15 -25.74 -7.04 5.43
CA ASN A 15 -24.63 -7.94 5.11
C ASN A 15 -23.29 -7.19 5.12
N LEU A 16 -22.44 -7.50 6.10
CA LEU A 16 -21.08 -7.00 6.20
C LEU A 16 -20.07 -8.07 5.78
N THR A 17 -19.09 -7.70 4.96
CA THR A 17 -18.02 -8.59 4.52
C THR A 17 -16.71 -8.21 5.19
N TYR A 18 -16.02 -9.20 5.77
CA TYR A 18 -14.71 -9.03 6.40
C TYR A 18 -13.67 -9.91 5.71
N ASN A 19 -12.45 -9.39 5.61
CA ASN A 19 -11.30 -10.17 5.21
C ASN A 19 -10.84 -11.02 6.41
N VAL A 20 -10.64 -12.32 6.18
CA VAL A 20 -10.20 -13.26 7.21
C VAL A 20 -8.94 -13.95 6.72
N VAL A 21 -7.89 -13.90 7.53
CA VAL A 21 -6.64 -14.63 7.33
C VAL A 21 -6.85 -16.07 7.80
N ILE A 22 -6.38 -17.02 7.01
CA ILE A 22 -6.43 -18.45 7.32
C ILE A 22 -5.01 -18.98 7.37
N GLU A 23 -4.63 -19.57 8.50
CA GLU A 23 -3.31 -20.14 8.74
C GLU A 23 -3.49 -21.62 9.13
N THR A 24 -2.70 -22.50 8.51
CA THR A 24 -2.65 -23.91 8.91
C THR A 24 -1.44 -24.11 9.83
N GLU A 25 -1.70 -24.57 11.04
CA GLU A 25 -0.66 -24.86 12.02
C GLU A 25 -0.10 -26.29 11.87
N ASN A 26 1.02 -26.54 12.54
CA ASN A 26 1.81 -27.77 12.41
C ASN A 26 1.03 -29.05 12.74
N GLU A 27 -0.05 -28.96 13.53
CA GLU A 27 -0.88 -30.10 13.94
C GLU A 27 -2.12 -30.31 13.04
N GLY A 28 -2.22 -29.57 11.92
CA GLY A 28 -3.40 -29.60 11.04
C GLY A 28 -4.59 -28.80 11.57
N MET A 29 -4.42 -28.14 12.72
CA MET A 29 -5.32 -27.10 13.20
C MET A 29 -5.30 -25.91 12.24
N VAL A 30 -6.47 -25.35 11.99
CA VAL A 30 -6.65 -24.15 11.16
C VAL A 30 -7.02 -23.00 12.08
N ARG A 31 -6.25 -21.92 12.04
CA ARG A 31 -6.56 -20.65 12.68
C ARG A 31 -7.20 -19.71 11.66
N ALA A 32 -8.31 -19.11 12.03
CA ALA A 32 -8.94 -18.01 11.32
C ALA A 32 -8.80 -16.73 12.15
N THR A 33 -8.38 -15.63 11.53
CA THR A 33 -8.19 -14.33 12.19
C THR A 33 -8.78 -13.22 11.33
N VAL A 34 -9.64 -12.38 11.89
CA VAL A 34 -10.22 -11.25 11.16
C VAL A 34 -9.13 -10.19 10.92
N TRP A 35 -8.92 -9.78 9.66
CA TRP A 35 -7.91 -8.81 9.30
C TRP A 35 -8.15 -7.47 10.01
N GLY A 36 -7.12 -6.92 10.64
CA GLY A 36 -7.20 -5.69 11.44
C GLY A 36 -7.78 -5.87 12.85
N LEU A 37 -8.23 -7.08 13.22
CA LEU A 37 -8.79 -7.39 14.54
C LEU A 37 -8.12 -8.66 15.12
N PRO A 38 -6.86 -8.59 15.60
CA PRO A 38 -6.11 -9.76 16.07
C PRO A 38 -6.79 -10.47 17.26
N ASN A 39 -7.59 -9.74 18.05
CA ASN A 39 -8.36 -10.32 19.16
C ASN A 39 -9.61 -11.10 18.69
N CYS A 40 -9.92 -11.09 17.39
CA CYS A 40 -11.03 -11.83 16.80
C CYS A 40 -10.47 -12.99 15.96
N GLN A 41 -10.06 -14.03 16.65
CA GLN A 41 -9.49 -15.24 16.05
C GLN A 41 -10.07 -16.49 16.70
N ALA A 42 -10.10 -17.58 15.94
CA ALA A 42 -10.53 -18.88 16.43
C ALA A 42 -9.84 -20.02 15.68
N GLU A 43 -9.73 -21.16 16.34
CA GLU A 43 -9.13 -22.37 15.79
C GLU A 43 -10.17 -23.47 15.59
N GLY A 44 -9.97 -24.29 14.57
CA GLY A 44 -10.78 -25.47 14.29
C GLY A 44 -9.97 -26.52 13.55
N GLY A 45 -10.40 -27.78 13.62
CA GLY A 45 -9.77 -28.88 12.88
C GLY A 45 -10.00 -28.80 11.36
N THR A 46 -10.86 -27.88 10.92
CA THR A 46 -11.07 -27.59 9.50
C THR A 46 -11.21 -26.09 9.26
N ARG A 47 -11.00 -25.67 8.01
CA ARG A 47 -11.26 -24.29 7.56
C ARG A 47 -12.69 -23.83 7.85
N SER A 48 -13.67 -24.70 7.61
CA SER A 48 -15.09 -24.38 7.82
C SER A 48 -15.40 -24.15 9.31
N GLU A 49 -14.84 -25.00 10.18
CA GLU A 49 -15.00 -24.89 11.63
C GLU A 49 -14.37 -23.60 12.17
N ALA A 50 -13.13 -23.30 11.77
CA ALA A 50 -12.43 -22.09 12.19
C ALA A 50 -13.20 -20.82 11.75
N LEU A 51 -13.72 -20.81 10.51
CA LEU A 51 -14.54 -19.70 9.99
C LEU A 51 -15.87 -19.56 10.73
N ALA A 52 -16.55 -20.66 11.06
CA ALA A 52 -17.79 -20.63 11.82
C ALA A 52 -17.58 -20.02 13.21
N LYS A 53 -16.52 -20.45 13.92
CA LYS A 53 -16.17 -19.91 15.24
C LYS A 53 -15.77 -18.45 15.19
N VAL A 54 -14.95 -18.03 14.22
CA VAL A 54 -14.61 -16.61 14.02
C VAL A 54 -15.86 -15.77 13.73
N ARG A 55 -16.79 -16.28 12.92
CA ARG A 55 -18.04 -15.59 12.63
C ARG A 55 -18.87 -15.39 13.89
N GLU A 56 -19.00 -16.41 14.73
CA GLU A 56 -19.71 -16.28 16.02
C GLU A 56 -19.07 -15.23 16.94
N LEU A 57 -17.74 -15.24 17.06
CA LEU A 57 -17.01 -14.23 17.84
C LEU A 57 -17.21 -12.82 17.30
N LEU A 58 -17.15 -12.66 15.98
CA LEU A 58 -17.33 -11.38 15.32
C LEU A 58 -18.76 -10.86 15.49
N THR A 59 -19.78 -11.70 15.27
CA THR A 59 -21.18 -11.35 15.47
C THR A 59 -21.45 -10.97 16.93
N ALA A 60 -20.93 -11.73 17.90
CA ALA A 60 -21.08 -11.43 19.31
C ALA A 60 -20.45 -10.08 19.68
N ARG A 61 -19.30 -9.74 19.08
CA ARG A 61 -18.66 -8.43 19.26
C ARG A 61 -19.48 -7.30 18.65
N LEU A 62 -19.93 -7.46 17.40
CA LEU A 62 -20.68 -6.42 16.67
C LEU A 62 -22.07 -6.18 17.28
N SER A 63 -22.66 -7.16 17.97
CA SER A 63 -23.90 -6.94 18.74
C SER A 63 -23.77 -5.88 19.84
N LYS A 64 -22.54 -5.52 20.23
CA LYS A 64 -22.22 -4.57 21.31
C LYS A 64 -21.33 -3.41 20.85
N ALA A 65 -20.96 -3.37 19.58
CA ALA A 65 -19.98 -2.44 19.06
C ALA A 65 -20.40 -1.92 17.69
N GLU A 66 -20.27 -0.62 17.51
CA GLU A 66 -20.47 0.05 16.22
C GLU A 66 -19.13 0.23 15.51
N ILE A 67 -19.14 0.17 14.17
CA ILE A 67 -17.98 0.49 13.34
C ILE A 67 -18.14 1.90 12.80
N VAL A 68 -17.18 2.75 13.15
CA VAL A 68 -17.12 4.13 12.68
C VAL A 68 -15.83 4.32 11.88
N GLN A 69 -15.94 4.98 10.72
CA GLN A 69 -14.78 5.42 9.96
C GLN A 69 -14.25 6.72 10.56
N MET A 70 -12.95 6.77 10.84
CA MET A 70 -12.28 7.94 11.37
C MET A 70 -11.09 8.30 10.48
N GLU A 71 -11.06 9.54 10.02
CA GLU A 71 -9.90 10.08 9.32
C GLU A 71 -8.80 10.42 10.33
N ILE A 72 -7.56 10.05 10.01
CA ILE A 72 -6.39 10.32 10.83
C ILE A 72 -5.38 11.08 9.98
N GLU A 73 -5.02 12.29 10.42
CA GLU A 73 -3.94 13.06 9.81
C GLU A 73 -2.59 12.52 10.31
N LEU A 74 -1.80 11.98 9.39
CA LEU A 74 -0.40 11.63 9.68
C LEU A 74 0.50 12.81 9.31
N PRO A 75 1.61 13.04 10.05
CA PRO A 75 2.62 13.99 9.62
C PRO A 75 3.08 13.64 8.20
N LYS A 76 3.13 14.65 7.33
CA LYS A 76 3.72 14.44 6.00
C LYS A 76 5.19 14.06 6.21
N PRO A 77 5.65 12.91 5.68
CA PRO A 77 7.06 12.59 5.74
C PRO A 77 7.84 13.70 5.05
N GLU A 78 8.87 14.23 5.72
CA GLU A 78 9.77 15.18 5.08
C GLU A 78 10.38 14.52 3.83
N HIS A 79 10.32 15.23 2.70
CA HIS A 79 10.87 14.69 1.47
C HIS A 79 12.39 14.50 1.64
N PRO A 80 12.97 13.31 1.32
CA PRO A 80 14.36 13.00 1.67
C PRO A 80 15.42 13.98 1.14
N TRP A 81 15.10 14.70 0.07
CA TRP A 81 15.98 15.72 -0.53
C TRP A 81 15.82 17.13 0.05
N MET A 82 14.85 17.37 0.94
CA MET A 82 14.66 18.68 1.56
C MET A 82 15.87 19.13 2.36
N LYS A 83 16.60 18.21 2.99
CA LYS A 83 17.86 18.49 3.71
C LYS A 83 18.97 19.04 2.81
N PHE A 84 18.85 18.91 1.49
CA PHE A 84 19.82 19.39 0.52
C PHE A 84 19.33 20.62 -0.26
N ALA A 85 18.09 21.06 -0.05
CA ALA A 85 17.56 22.23 -0.72
C ALA A 85 18.37 23.48 -0.32
N GLY A 86 18.96 24.15 -1.31
CA GLY A 86 19.79 25.33 -1.09
C GLY A 86 21.18 25.06 -0.50
N MET A 87 21.66 23.80 -0.48
CA MET A 87 22.94 23.42 0.15
C MET A 87 24.16 24.23 -0.35
N TYR A 88 24.10 24.75 -1.57
CA TYR A 88 25.19 25.54 -2.17
C TYR A 88 24.81 26.98 -2.49
N ALA A 89 23.66 27.49 -2.02
CA ALA A 89 23.15 28.80 -2.41
C ALA A 89 24.14 29.95 -2.10
N ASP A 90 24.81 29.87 -0.95
CA ASP A 90 25.76 30.89 -0.48
C ASP A 90 27.22 30.45 -0.66
N ASN A 91 27.49 29.39 -1.42
CA ASN A 91 28.86 28.91 -1.61
C ASN A 91 29.58 29.80 -2.66
N PRO A 92 30.60 30.58 -2.26
CA PRO A 92 31.26 31.54 -3.15
C PRO A 92 32.08 30.88 -4.26
N VAL A 93 32.45 29.61 -4.13
CA VAL A 93 33.19 28.86 -5.17
C VAL A 93 32.28 28.01 -6.06
N PHE A 94 30.97 27.96 -5.79
CA PHE A 94 30.04 27.23 -6.63
C PHE A 94 30.02 27.66 -8.11
N PRO A 95 30.22 28.96 -8.46
CA PRO A 95 30.37 29.37 -9.86
C PRO A 95 31.54 28.66 -10.58
N GLU A 96 32.69 28.50 -9.94
CA GLU A 96 33.85 27.81 -10.51
C GLU A 96 33.54 26.31 -10.77
N VAL A 97 32.82 25.68 -9.84
CA VAL A 97 32.34 24.30 -10.02
C VAL A 97 31.43 24.17 -11.24
N LEU A 98 30.53 25.14 -11.48
CA LEU A 98 29.67 25.15 -12.66
C LEU A 98 30.48 25.31 -13.96
N GLU A 99 31.50 26.18 -13.98
CA GLU A 99 32.39 26.33 -15.14
C GLU A 99 33.09 25.02 -15.51
N HIS A 100 33.55 24.26 -14.51
CA HIS A 100 34.14 22.93 -14.73
C HIS A 100 33.12 21.94 -15.27
N ILE A 101 31.92 21.85 -14.68
CA ILE A 101 30.86 20.96 -15.16
C ILE A 101 30.47 21.28 -16.61
N GLU A 102 30.39 22.57 -16.96
CA GLU A 102 30.09 23.01 -18.33
C GLU A 102 31.21 22.66 -19.31
N ALA A 103 32.48 22.78 -18.90
CA ALA A 103 33.61 22.38 -19.72
C ALA A 103 33.58 20.88 -20.00
N ASP A 104 33.42 20.06 -18.95
CA ASP A 104 33.31 18.61 -19.06
C ASP A 104 32.14 18.21 -19.97
N ARG A 105 31.00 18.92 -19.85
CA ARG A 105 29.83 18.65 -20.69
C ARG A 105 30.10 18.93 -22.17
N ARG A 106 30.77 20.04 -22.50
CA ARG A 106 31.12 20.40 -23.88
C ARG A 106 32.07 19.37 -24.51
N GLU A 107 33.02 18.85 -23.73
CA GLU A 107 33.93 17.80 -24.20
C GLU A 107 33.17 16.52 -24.54
N LEU A 108 32.35 16.02 -23.60
CA LEU A 108 31.53 14.82 -23.81
C LEU A 108 30.56 14.95 -24.98
N ASP A 109 29.88 16.10 -25.10
CA ASP A 109 28.98 16.36 -26.22
C ASP A 109 29.75 16.34 -27.56
N GLY A 110 30.95 16.93 -27.61
CA GLY A 110 31.82 16.91 -28.79
C GLY A 110 32.34 15.52 -29.16
N GLU A 111 32.74 14.70 -28.18
CA GLU A 111 33.12 13.29 -28.39
C GLU A 111 31.96 12.48 -28.97
N MET A 112 30.76 12.67 -28.41
CA MET A 112 29.55 12.00 -28.85
C MET A 112 29.15 12.41 -30.27
N GLU A 113 29.24 13.70 -30.62
CA GLU A 113 29.02 14.20 -31.98
C GLU A 113 30.04 13.62 -32.98
N ALA A 114 31.32 13.54 -32.58
CA ALA A 114 32.36 12.94 -33.41
C ALA A 114 32.08 11.45 -33.66
N TYR A 115 31.66 10.71 -32.63
CA TYR A 115 31.24 9.32 -32.74
C TYR A 115 30.08 9.13 -33.72
N TYR A 116 28.98 9.90 -33.57
CA TYR A 116 27.84 9.78 -34.49
C TYR A 116 28.21 10.14 -35.94
N ARG A 117 29.07 11.14 -36.15
CA ARG A 117 29.57 11.49 -37.49
C ARG A 117 30.32 10.34 -38.17
N THR A 118 31.02 9.49 -37.41
CA THR A 118 31.67 8.30 -37.97
C THR A 118 30.70 7.18 -38.34
N MET A 119 29.54 7.10 -37.69
CA MET A 119 28.49 6.13 -38.03
C MET A 119 27.66 6.55 -39.26
N ASP A 120 27.47 7.86 -39.48
CA ASP A 120 26.70 8.40 -40.60
C ASP A 120 27.49 8.57 -41.90
N ALA A 121 28.80 8.25 -41.91
CA ALA A 121 29.62 8.29 -43.11
C ALA A 121 29.22 7.14 -44.06
N PRO A 122 28.90 7.40 -45.35
CA PRO A 122 28.45 6.36 -46.27
C PRO A 122 29.61 5.42 -46.63
N GLY A 123 29.68 4.26 -45.99
CA GLY A 123 30.71 3.25 -46.25
C GLY A 123 30.81 2.10 -45.24
N GLY A 124 29.69 1.65 -44.67
CA GLY A 124 29.59 0.35 -44.00
C GLY A 124 29.21 -0.75 -45.00
#